data_AF-A0A9P6T497-F1
#
_entry.id   AF-A0A9P6T497-F1
#
_cell.length_a   1.000
_cell.length_b   1.000
_cell.length_c   1.000
_cell.angle_alpha   90.00
_cell.angle_beta   90.00
_cell.angle_gamma   90.00
#
_symmetry.space_group_name_H-M   'P 1'
#
loop_
_entity.id
_entity.type
_entity.pdbx_description
1 polymer ?
#
loop_
_entity_poly.entity_id
_entity_poly.type
_entity_poly.pdbx_seq_one_letter_code
_entity_poly.pdbx_strand_id
1 'polypeptide(L)'
;MEHIKECPRQIIPCSLSEFGCPWKGPRFDLDAIHIPQCPYEAIRGFLEISKSKMEALEQENQHLKGIFHDLKPQVQQLRDQVGQMAETLQLILQQEQQQAAGGNGGTNPFGNSGGMLGYMDMSYQQYHPGHHLAHPLMMDRNDSFEMPGIMDERITENEMQVMHRNSNIGAESMTPTNNNGGLANVTSAADTHELLISENERIRSEIETLTANLASLELKQNMAIMTESMRMQEEVQSLRAVCHGLRMQMHYLLLEQQNRHHPPGPPPPSGSPVGANGNQPGMKGGPTGSGAGGQPGGGRPLNTSGPPRSRFPDGLGRQDTKL
;
A
#
# COMPACT_ATOMS: atom_id res chain seq x y z
N MET A 1 -25.19 -49.15 1.40
CA MET A 1 -24.35 -48.14 0.70
C MET A 1 -23.14 -47.69 1.51
N GLU A 2 -23.04 -48.02 2.80
CA GLU A 2 -21.95 -47.55 3.68
C GLU A 2 -20.57 -48.10 3.29
N HIS A 3 -20.49 -49.32 2.74
CA HIS A 3 -19.24 -49.95 2.30
C HIS A 3 -18.41 -49.11 1.30
N ILE A 4 -19.05 -48.28 0.45
CA ILE A 4 -18.34 -47.49 -0.57
C ILE A 4 -17.37 -46.48 0.05
N LYS A 5 -17.69 -45.96 1.25
CA LYS A 5 -16.84 -44.97 1.94
C LYS A 5 -15.54 -45.59 2.45
N GLU A 6 -15.59 -46.85 2.89
CA GLU A 6 -14.49 -47.56 3.54
C GLU A 6 -13.80 -48.58 2.63
N CYS A 7 -14.34 -48.85 1.44
CA CYS A 7 -13.80 -49.86 0.53
C CYS A 7 -12.36 -49.49 0.08
N PRO A 8 -11.36 -50.33 0.35
CA PRO A 8 -9.97 -50.04 -0.03
C PRO A 8 -9.77 -50.07 -1.54
N ARG A 9 -10.59 -50.82 -2.27
CA ARG A 9 -10.55 -50.93 -3.75
C ARG A 9 -11.28 -49.80 -4.47
N GLN A 10 -11.96 -48.92 -3.72
CA GLN A 10 -12.65 -47.79 -4.32
C GLN A 10 -11.63 -46.88 -5.01
N ILE A 11 -11.89 -46.54 -6.27
CA ILE A 11 -11.07 -45.55 -7.00
C ILE A 11 -11.42 -44.17 -6.45
N ILE A 12 -10.40 -43.46 -5.95
CA ILE A 12 -10.50 -42.11 -5.41
C ILE A 12 -9.44 -41.20 -6.05
N PRO A 13 -9.72 -39.89 -6.19
CA PRO A 13 -8.69 -38.93 -6.56
C PRO A 13 -7.72 -38.68 -5.40
N CYS A 14 -6.55 -38.14 -5.71
CA CYS A 14 -5.62 -37.62 -4.70
C CYS A 14 -6.29 -36.52 -3.85
N SER A 15 -5.91 -36.42 -2.57
CA SER A 15 -6.34 -35.34 -1.67
C SER A 15 -6.01 -33.95 -2.22
N LEU A 16 -4.91 -33.83 -2.96
CA LEU A 16 -4.45 -32.59 -3.59
C LEU A 16 -4.94 -32.42 -5.03
N SER A 17 -5.98 -33.16 -5.42
CA SER A 17 -6.61 -33.03 -6.74
C SER A 17 -7.24 -31.64 -6.99
N GLU A 18 -7.65 -30.93 -5.94
CA GLU A 18 -8.13 -29.54 -6.03
C GLU A 18 -7.04 -28.56 -6.51
N PHE A 19 -5.76 -28.90 -6.25
CA PHE A 19 -4.59 -28.13 -6.69
C PHE A 19 -4.01 -28.64 -8.02
N GLY A 20 -4.68 -29.61 -8.67
CA GLY A 20 -4.32 -30.10 -10.00
C GLY A 20 -3.55 -31.41 -10.03
N CYS A 21 -3.45 -32.17 -8.92
CA CYS A 21 -2.87 -33.51 -8.98
C CYS A 21 -3.73 -34.44 -9.88
N PRO A 22 -3.17 -35.03 -10.96
CA PRO A 22 -3.95 -35.83 -11.91
C PRO A 22 -4.21 -37.27 -11.45
N TRP A 23 -3.62 -37.71 -10.32
CA TRP A 23 -3.68 -39.10 -9.88
C TRP A 23 -5.09 -39.50 -9.42
N LYS A 24 -5.52 -40.68 -9.87
CA LYS A 24 -6.73 -41.39 -9.42
C LYS A 24 -6.40 -42.87 -9.35
N GLY A 25 -6.73 -43.53 -8.25
CA GLY A 25 -6.41 -44.94 -8.05
C GLY A 25 -7.13 -45.55 -6.86
N PRO A 26 -6.91 -46.84 -6.57
CA PRO A 26 -7.48 -47.50 -5.39
C PRO A 26 -7.06 -46.78 -4.11
N ARG A 27 -7.98 -46.66 -3.15
CA ARG A 27 -7.71 -46.00 -1.86
C ARG A 27 -6.47 -46.54 -1.14
N PHE A 28 -6.21 -47.85 -1.20
CA PHE A 28 -5.04 -48.44 -0.54
C PHE A 28 -3.69 -48.01 -1.17
N ASP A 29 -3.67 -47.70 -2.47
CA ASP A 29 -2.46 -47.23 -3.17
C ASP A 29 -2.19 -45.73 -2.91
N LEU A 30 -3.21 -44.97 -2.50
CA LEU A 30 -3.09 -43.54 -2.24
C LEU A 30 -2.02 -43.27 -1.18
N ASP A 31 -2.23 -43.78 0.04
CA ASP A 31 -1.36 -43.46 1.18
C ASP A 31 -0.03 -44.21 1.11
N ALA A 32 -0.04 -45.45 0.60
CA ALA A 32 1.14 -46.31 0.58
C ALA A 32 2.14 -45.97 -0.53
N ILE A 33 1.66 -45.55 -1.70
CA ILE A 33 2.49 -45.40 -2.90
C ILE A 33 2.46 -43.95 -3.40
N HIS A 34 1.27 -43.38 -3.56
CA HIS A 34 1.13 -42.09 -4.23
C HIS A 34 1.55 -40.90 -3.35
N ILE A 35 1.05 -40.78 -2.11
CA ILE A 35 1.29 -39.61 -1.25
C ILE A 35 2.80 -39.32 -1.07
N PRO A 36 3.67 -40.29 -0.74
CA PRO A 36 5.11 -40.03 -0.60
C PRO A 36 5.80 -39.60 -1.89
N GLN A 37 5.22 -39.90 -3.06
CA GLN A 37 5.75 -39.56 -4.38
C GLN A 37 5.02 -38.37 -5.02
N CYS A 38 3.96 -37.86 -4.38
CA CYS A 38 3.13 -36.81 -4.92
C CYS A 38 3.91 -35.49 -4.91
N PRO A 39 4.16 -34.85 -6.07
CA PRO A 39 4.89 -33.58 -6.12
C PRO A 39 4.23 -32.47 -5.30
N TYR A 40 2.91 -32.55 -5.13
CA TYR A 40 2.11 -31.59 -4.39
C TYR A 40 2.21 -31.79 -2.87
N GLU A 41 2.56 -32.98 -2.37
CA GLU A 41 2.63 -33.24 -0.92
C GLU A 41 3.76 -32.43 -0.28
N ALA A 42 4.91 -32.33 -0.95
CA ALA A 42 6.05 -31.52 -0.49
C ALA A 42 5.73 -30.02 -0.37
N ILE A 43 4.75 -29.52 -1.14
CA ILE A 43 4.33 -28.11 -1.15
C ILE A 43 2.95 -27.89 -0.51
N ARG A 44 2.38 -28.90 0.13
CA ARG A 44 1.02 -28.86 0.67
C ARG A 44 0.79 -27.70 1.64
N GLY A 45 1.71 -27.48 2.58
CA GLY A 45 1.60 -26.38 3.53
C GLY A 45 1.57 -25.01 2.85
N PHE A 46 2.33 -24.83 1.76
CA PHE A 46 2.29 -23.58 0.99
C PHE A 46 0.95 -23.39 0.28
N LEU A 47 0.40 -24.45 -0.30
CA LEU A 47 -0.90 -24.40 -0.99
C LEU A 47 -2.04 -24.07 -0.01
N GLU A 48 -2.03 -24.65 1.19
CA GLU A 48 -3.01 -24.37 2.25
C GLU A 48 -2.93 -22.91 2.72
N ILE A 49 -1.71 -22.39 2.95
CA ILE A 49 -1.51 -20.98 3.30
C ILE A 49 -1.97 -20.06 2.17
N SER A 50 -1.66 -20.39 0.92
CA SER A 50 -2.07 -19.61 -0.25
C SER A 50 -3.59 -19.56 -0.40
N LYS A 51 -4.27 -20.70 -0.21
CA LYS A 51 -5.73 -20.80 -0.20
C LYS A 51 -6.34 -19.91 0.90
N SER A 52 -5.82 -20.02 2.13
CA SER A 52 -6.29 -19.20 3.26
C SER A 52 -6.09 -17.69 3.00
N LYS A 53 -4.94 -17.28 2.43
CA LYS A 53 -4.69 -15.88 2.06
C LYS A 53 -5.65 -15.40 0.96
N MET A 54 -5.94 -16.23 -0.03
CA MET A 54 -6.86 -15.90 -1.10
C MET A 54 -8.29 -15.71 -0.59
N GLU A 55 -8.75 -16.60 0.31
CA GLU A 55 -10.04 -16.48 0.98
C GLU A 55 -10.12 -15.20 1.83
N ALA A 56 -9.06 -14.85 2.57
CA ALA A 56 -9.00 -13.61 3.35
C ALA A 56 -9.07 -12.35 2.46
N LEU A 57 -8.31 -12.32 1.36
CA LEU A 57 -8.36 -11.22 0.40
C LEU A 57 -9.74 -11.10 -0.27
N GLU A 58 -10.40 -12.21 -0.56
CA GLU A 58 -11.75 -12.20 -1.10
C GLU A 58 -12.76 -11.63 -0.10
N GLN A 59 -12.66 -12.00 1.18
CA GLN A 59 -13.48 -11.44 2.26
C GLN A 59 -13.27 -9.93 2.43
N GLU A 60 -12.03 -9.45 2.41
CA GLU A 60 -11.72 -8.02 2.48
C GLU A 60 -12.29 -7.27 1.27
N ASN A 61 -12.15 -7.85 0.05
CA ASN A 61 -12.70 -7.25 -1.16
C ASN A 61 -14.23 -7.16 -1.10
N GLN A 62 -14.90 -8.17 -0.55
CA GLN A 62 -16.34 -8.16 -0.30
C GLN A 62 -16.72 -7.08 0.73
N HIS A 63 -15.95 -6.94 1.81
CA HIS A 63 -16.15 -5.91 2.82
C HIS A 63 -16.02 -4.49 2.24
N LEU A 64 -14.96 -4.22 1.47
CA LEU A 64 -14.75 -2.94 0.79
C LEU A 64 -15.87 -2.62 -0.21
N LYS A 65 -16.36 -3.63 -0.94
CA LYS A 65 -17.53 -3.47 -1.83
C LYS A 65 -18.79 -3.12 -1.04
N GLY A 66 -18.97 -3.68 0.16
CA GLY A 66 -20.04 -3.32 1.08
C GLY A 66 -19.96 -1.84 1.49
N ILE A 67 -18.81 -1.41 1.99
CA ILE A 67 -18.57 0.00 2.37
C ILE A 67 -18.83 0.94 1.18
N PHE A 68 -18.36 0.57 -0.02
CA PHE A 68 -18.60 1.37 -1.22
C PHE A 68 -20.11 1.45 -1.57
N HIS A 69 -20.84 0.34 -1.43
CA HIS A 69 -22.28 0.31 -1.63
C HIS A 69 -23.01 1.24 -0.65
N ASP A 70 -22.54 1.34 0.59
CA ASP A 70 -23.12 2.18 1.64
C ASP A 70 -22.75 3.66 1.52
N LEU A 71 -21.52 3.98 1.10
CA LEU A 71 -21.05 5.36 0.91
C LEU A 71 -21.64 6.01 -0.34
N LYS A 72 -21.88 5.25 -1.40
CA LYS A 72 -22.44 5.77 -2.65
C LYS A 72 -23.77 6.52 -2.49
N PRO A 73 -24.80 5.99 -1.79
CA PRO A 73 -26.04 6.72 -1.56
C PRO A 73 -25.84 7.94 -0.66
N GLN A 74 -24.89 7.94 0.28
CA GLN A 74 -24.58 9.13 1.10
C GLN A 74 -24.01 10.27 0.24
N VAL A 75 -23.08 9.97 -0.66
CA VAL A 75 -22.54 10.96 -1.60
C VAL A 75 -23.64 11.47 -2.54
N GLN A 76 -24.53 10.59 -3.00
CA GLN A 76 -25.67 10.99 -3.83
C GLN A 76 -26.63 11.90 -3.04
N GLN A 77 -26.95 11.56 -1.80
CA GLN A 77 -27.79 12.36 -0.92
C GLN A 77 -27.19 13.75 -0.67
N LEU A 78 -25.88 13.84 -0.39
CA LEU A 78 -25.19 15.12 -0.23
C LEU A 78 -25.25 15.96 -1.51
N ARG A 79 -25.07 15.33 -2.67
CA ARG A 79 -25.23 16.01 -3.96
C ARG A 79 -26.65 16.54 -4.15
N ASP A 80 -27.66 15.76 -3.81
CA ASP A 80 -29.07 16.15 -3.92
C ASP A 80 -29.41 17.30 -2.95
N GLN A 81 -28.88 17.26 -1.72
CA GLN A 81 -29.01 18.35 -0.74
C GLN A 81 -28.38 19.65 -1.23
N VAL A 82 -27.17 19.59 -1.80
CA VAL A 82 -26.53 20.77 -2.41
C VAL A 82 -27.35 21.31 -3.58
N GLY A 83 -27.95 20.43 -4.39
CA GLY A 83 -28.87 20.82 -5.46
C GLY A 83 -30.09 21.58 -4.94
N GLN A 84 -30.75 21.06 -3.90
CA GLN A 84 -31.92 21.70 -3.28
C GLN A 84 -31.58 23.05 -2.65
N MET A 85 -30.41 23.17 -2.00
CA MET A 85 -29.94 24.45 -1.46
C MET A 85 -29.72 25.48 -2.57
N ALA A 86 -29.12 25.06 -3.70
CA ALA A 86 -28.91 25.94 -4.84
C ALA A 86 -30.25 26.45 -5.42
N GLU A 87 -31.24 25.57 -5.59
CA GLU A 87 -32.59 25.96 -6.05
C GLU A 87 -33.28 26.92 -5.07
N THR A 88 -33.17 26.66 -3.76
CA THR A 88 -33.74 27.52 -2.72
C THR A 88 -33.13 28.91 -2.75
N LEU A 89 -31.79 29.00 -2.86
CA LEU A 89 -31.09 30.29 -3.00
C LEU A 89 -31.52 31.03 -4.27
N GLN A 90 -31.73 30.32 -5.38
CA GLN A 90 -32.17 30.92 -6.63
C GLN A 90 -33.59 31.50 -6.52
N LEU A 91 -34.50 30.83 -5.82
CA LEU A 91 -35.84 31.36 -5.53
C LEU A 91 -35.81 32.61 -4.66
N ILE A 92 -34.96 32.63 -3.62
CA ILE A 92 -34.80 33.80 -2.73
C ILE A 92 -34.32 35.01 -3.54
N LEU A 93 -33.27 34.83 -4.35
CA LEU A 93 -32.75 35.90 -5.22
C LEU A 93 -33.79 36.41 -6.22
N GLN A 94 -34.63 35.52 -6.77
CA GLN A 94 -35.70 35.91 -7.68
C GLN A 94 -36.83 36.69 -6.96
N GLN A 95 -37.13 36.35 -5.71
CA GLN A 95 -38.10 37.06 -4.89
C GLN A 95 -37.62 38.48 -4.57
N GLU A 96 -36.33 38.68 -4.27
CA GLU A 96 -35.74 40.01 -4.05
C GLU A 96 -35.86 40.92 -5.28
N GLN A 97 -35.60 40.40 -6.49
CA GLN A 97 -35.75 41.18 -7.73
C GLN A 97 -37.20 41.62 -7.98
N GLN A 98 -38.19 40.78 -7.66
CA GLN A 98 -39.61 41.13 -7.81
C GLN A 98 -40.06 42.19 -6.80
N GLN A 99 -39.56 42.14 -5.56
CA GLN A 99 -39.83 43.19 -4.56
C GLN A 99 -39.23 44.54 -4.98
N ALA A 100 -38.04 44.54 -5.59
CA ALA A 100 -37.43 45.75 -6.13
C ALA A 100 -38.24 46.37 -7.28
N ALA A 101 -38.88 45.56 -8.12
CA ALA A 101 -39.71 46.04 -9.24
C ALA A 101 -41.14 46.45 -8.85
N GLY A 102 -41.69 45.86 -7.77
CA GLY A 102 -43.04 46.15 -7.26
C GLY A 102 -43.15 47.34 -6.30
N GLY A 103 -42.02 47.96 -5.94
CA GLY A 103 -41.94 49.18 -5.13
C GLY A 103 -42.52 50.40 -5.86
N ASN A 104 -43.84 50.52 -5.80
CA ASN A 104 -44.65 51.60 -6.34
C ASN A 104 -44.20 52.98 -5.82
N GLY A 105 -43.54 53.77 -6.67
CA GLY A 105 -43.96 55.14 -7.00
C GLY A 105 -44.14 56.19 -5.90
N GLY A 106 -43.57 56.01 -4.70
CA GLY A 106 -43.57 57.03 -3.65
C GLY A 106 -42.51 58.10 -3.91
N THR A 107 -42.85 59.12 -4.71
CA THR A 107 -42.03 60.31 -4.95
C THR A 107 -41.71 61.05 -3.65
N ASN A 108 -40.48 60.93 -3.14
CA ASN A 108 -39.94 61.83 -2.11
C ASN A 108 -39.09 62.91 -2.79
N PRO A 109 -39.48 64.21 -2.74
CA PRO A 109 -38.80 65.28 -3.50
C PRO A 109 -37.76 66.05 -2.69
N PHE A 110 -37.20 65.52 -1.61
CA PHE A 110 -36.16 66.21 -0.85
C PHE A 110 -35.07 65.27 -0.35
N GLY A 111 -33.84 65.51 -0.83
CA GLY A 111 -32.69 65.45 0.05
C GLY A 111 -31.55 64.50 -0.34
N ASN A 112 -30.49 65.12 -0.85
CA ASN A 112 -29.13 64.99 -0.31
C ASN A 112 -28.29 63.75 -0.67
N SER A 113 -27.47 63.96 -1.71
CA SER A 113 -26.01 63.83 -1.72
C SER A 113 -25.31 62.85 -0.75
N GLY A 114 -24.45 62.01 -1.37
CA GLY A 114 -23.17 61.61 -0.78
C GLY A 114 -23.10 60.16 -0.35
N GLY A 115 -22.55 59.30 -1.21
CA GLY A 115 -22.28 57.91 -0.85
C GLY A 115 -21.76 57.07 -2.00
N MET A 116 -20.70 57.52 -2.66
CA MET A 116 -19.96 56.78 -3.67
C MET A 116 -19.16 55.65 -2.99
N LEU A 117 -19.83 54.56 -2.62
CA LEU A 117 -19.17 53.30 -2.26
C LEU A 117 -19.14 52.43 -3.51
N GLY A 118 -18.00 52.50 -4.21
CA GLY A 118 -17.67 51.59 -5.30
C GLY A 118 -17.64 50.17 -4.77
N TYR A 119 -18.62 49.37 -5.21
CA TYR A 119 -18.54 47.93 -5.19
C TYR A 119 -17.28 47.53 -5.96
N MET A 120 -16.33 46.89 -5.28
CA MET A 120 -15.35 46.09 -5.98
C MET A 120 -16.10 44.94 -6.65
N ASP A 121 -16.17 45.02 -7.97
CA ASP A 121 -16.54 43.96 -8.88
C ASP A 121 -15.54 42.80 -8.69
N MET A 122 -15.84 41.93 -7.73
CA MET A 122 -15.24 40.61 -7.61
C MET A 122 -15.86 39.76 -8.73
N SER A 123 -15.30 39.95 -9.93
CA SER A 123 -15.54 39.06 -11.06
C SER A 123 -15.21 37.63 -10.62
N TYR A 124 -16.26 36.89 -10.29
CA TYR A 124 -16.20 35.45 -10.09
C TYR A 124 -15.62 34.86 -11.37
N GLN A 125 -14.38 34.43 -11.27
CA GLN A 125 -13.69 33.76 -12.34
C GLN A 125 -14.46 32.48 -12.61
N GLN A 126 -15.19 32.52 -13.73
CA GLN A 126 -15.97 31.44 -14.29
C GLN A 126 -15.10 30.19 -14.38
N TYR A 127 -15.27 29.28 -13.44
CA TYR A 127 -14.62 27.97 -13.44
C TYR A 127 -15.21 27.17 -14.61
N HIS A 128 -14.53 27.21 -15.75
CA HIS A 128 -14.82 26.35 -16.89
C HIS A 128 -14.41 24.90 -16.55
N PRO A 129 -15.32 23.92 -16.54
CA PRO A 129 -14.93 22.52 -16.54
C PRO A 129 -14.74 22.08 -17.99
N GLY A 130 -13.50 21.93 -18.45
CA GLY A 130 -13.28 21.32 -19.76
C GLY A 130 -11.86 21.42 -20.32
N HIS A 131 -11.26 20.24 -20.53
CA HIS A 131 -10.13 19.95 -21.43
C HIS A 131 -8.71 20.10 -20.86
N HIS A 132 -8.32 19.17 -19.98
CA HIS A 132 -6.95 18.67 -19.97
C HIS A 132 -6.89 17.34 -20.71
N LEU A 133 -6.36 17.42 -21.93
CA LEU A 133 -5.91 16.31 -22.76
C LEU A 133 -4.89 15.47 -21.99
N ALA A 134 -5.04 14.15 -22.13
CA ALA A 134 -4.14 13.13 -21.65
C ALA A 134 -2.68 13.43 -22.05
N HIS A 135 -1.79 13.46 -21.05
CA HIS A 135 -0.36 13.25 -21.25
C HIS A 135 0.09 12.09 -20.35
N PRO A 136 0.79 11.06 -20.88
CA PRO A 136 1.20 9.93 -20.08
C PRO A 136 2.43 10.30 -19.25
N LEU A 137 2.35 10.19 -17.93
CA LEU A 137 3.52 10.23 -17.06
C LEU A 137 4.27 8.90 -17.18
N MET A 138 5.41 8.94 -17.87
CA MET A 138 6.48 7.99 -17.62
C MET A 138 7.02 8.27 -16.22
N MET A 139 6.85 7.32 -15.30
CA MET A 139 7.52 7.35 -14.02
C MET A 139 8.97 6.91 -14.24
N ASP A 140 9.86 7.90 -14.24
CA ASP A 140 11.29 7.66 -14.07
C ASP A 140 11.54 7.33 -12.60
N ARG A 141 12.13 6.16 -12.38
CA ARG A 141 12.27 5.49 -11.09
C ARG A 141 13.70 5.67 -10.64
N ASN A 142 13.97 6.74 -9.88
CA ASN A 142 15.23 6.90 -9.17
C ASN A 142 15.03 7.85 -7.98
N ASP A 143 14.79 7.28 -6.81
CA ASP A 143 15.00 7.96 -5.54
C ASP A 143 15.79 7.05 -4.61
N SER A 144 17.04 7.44 -4.41
CA SER A 144 17.95 6.95 -3.39
C SER A 144 17.48 7.47 -2.04
N PHE A 145 16.98 6.58 -1.18
CA PHE A 145 16.55 6.95 0.17
C PHE A 145 17.72 6.74 1.15
N GLU A 146 18.33 7.85 1.59
CA GLU A 146 19.24 7.88 2.74
C GLU A 146 18.42 7.70 4.03
N MET A 147 18.85 6.78 4.89
CA MET A 147 18.26 6.51 6.21
C MET A 147 18.84 7.46 7.27
N PRO A 148 18.02 8.18 8.06
CA PRO A 148 18.49 8.77 9.31
C PRO A 148 18.31 7.79 10.47
N GLY A 149 19.33 7.74 11.32
CA GLY A 149 19.53 6.74 12.36
C GLY A 149 18.64 6.86 13.61
N ILE A 150 18.51 5.69 14.25
CA ILE A 150 18.51 5.40 15.70
C ILE A 150 18.00 6.54 16.60
N MET A 151 16.77 6.38 17.09
CA MET A 151 16.26 7.12 18.26
C MET A 151 15.93 6.14 19.40
N ASP A 152 16.29 6.61 20.59
CA ASP A 152 16.46 5.95 21.89
C ASP A 152 15.28 5.12 22.42
N GLU A 153 15.61 3.96 22.99
CA GLU A 153 14.73 2.93 23.55
C GLU A 153 14.34 3.19 25.03
N ARG A 154 14.17 4.45 25.43
CA ARG A 154 13.95 4.83 26.85
C ARG A 154 12.61 5.53 27.17
N ILE A 155 11.74 5.72 26.18
CA ILE A 155 10.50 6.50 26.39
C ILE A 155 9.30 5.60 26.77
N THR A 156 9.37 4.29 26.55
CA THR A 156 8.22 3.38 26.66
C THR A 156 7.84 2.93 28.07
N GLU A 157 8.72 3.04 29.07
CA GLU A 157 8.41 2.57 30.43
C GLU A 157 7.61 3.59 31.26
N ASN A 158 7.69 4.88 30.93
CA ASN A 158 7.06 5.93 31.75
C ASN A 158 5.55 6.11 31.47
N GLU A 159 5.06 5.61 30.32
CA GLU A 159 3.65 5.76 29.91
C GLU A 159 2.73 4.64 30.45
N MET A 160 3.29 3.49 30.84
CA MET A 160 2.49 2.38 31.37
C MET A 160 1.99 2.64 32.80
N GLN A 161 2.59 3.58 33.53
CA GLN A 161 2.26 3.86 34.92
C GLN A 161 1.15 4.93 35.12
N VAL A 162 0.82 5.69 34.06
CA VAL A 162 -0.23 6.73 34.12
C VAL A 162 -1.64 6.16 33.92
N MET A 163 -1.78 5.02 33.21
CA MET A 163 -3.10 4.42 32.93
C MET A 163 -3.80 3.79 34.15
N HIS A 164 -3.09 3.43 35.23
CA HIS A 164 -3.73 2.84 36.41
C HIS A 164 -4.40 3.84 37.35
N ARG A 165 -4.24 5.16 37.13
CA ARG A 165 -4.82 6.18 38.03
C ARG A 165 -6.24 6.62 37.67
N ASN A 166 -6.75 6.28 36.47
CA ASN A 166 -8.02 6.82 35.98
C ASN A 166 -9.25 5.90 36.19
N SER A 167 -9.11 4.75 36.84
CA SER A 167 -10.20 3.77 36.97
C SER A 167 -11.08 3.90 38.23
N ASN A 168 -11.07 5.04 38.96
CA ASN A 168 -11.75 5.11 40.26
C ASN A 168 -12.72 6.29 40.47
N ILE A 169 -13.27 6.88 39.41
CA ILE A 169 -14.28 7.95 39.49
C ILE A 169 -15.53 7.49 38.75
N GLY A 170 -16.46 6.82 39.45
CA GLY A 170 -17.70 6.37 38.79
C GLY A 170 -18.68 5.58 39.65
N ALA A 171 -18.73 5.78 40.97
CA ALA A 171 -19.61 4.98 41.81
C ALA A 171 -20.20 5.73 43.02
N GLU A 172 -20.71 6.96 42.87
CA GLU A 172 -21.62 7.54 43.87
C GLU A 172 -22.65 8.44 43.19
N SER A 173 -23.88 7.95 42.99
CA SER A 173 -25.13 8.71 43.16
C SER A 173 -26.35 7.86 42.81
N MET A 174 -26.96 7.25 43.83
CA MET A 174 -28.36 6.84 43.79
C MET A 174 -29.00 7.24 45.12
N THR A 175 -29.93 8.20 45.07
CA THR A 175 -30.90 8.47 46.15
C THR A 175 -32.32 8.27 45.62
N PRO A 176 -33.25 7.76 46.44
CA PRO A 176 -34.59 7.43 45.98
C PRO A 176 -35.58 8.59 46.11
N THR A 177 -36.47 8.60 45.12
CA THR A 177 -37.85 9.08 45.03
C THR A 177 -38.50 9.64 46.31
N ASN A 178 -39.01 10.87 46.24
CA ASN A 178 -40.19 11.27 47.03
C ASN A 178 -41.12 12.16 46.19
N ASN A 179 -42.34 11.66 45.97
CA ASN A 179 -43.44 12.34 45.33
C ASN A 179 -44.18 13.19 46.37
N ASN A 180 -44.43 14.47 46.08
CA ASN A 180 -45.66 15.09 46.56
C ASN A 180 -46.12 16.27 45.69
N GLY A 181 -47.27 16.03 45.04
CA GLY A 181 -48.38 16.95 44.74
C GLY A 181 -48.13 18.43 44.49
N GLY A 182 -48.49 18.85 43.27
CA GLY A 182 -49.45 19.93 43.11
C GLY A 182 -48.96 21.17 42.34
N LEU A 183 -49.79 21.54 41.36
CA LEU A 183 -49.87 22.81 40.64
C LEU A 183 -48.81 23.09 39.56
N ALA A 184 -49.32 23.06 38.33
CA ALA A 184 -48.96 23.90 37.19
C ALA A 184 -47.80 24.87 37.40
N ASN A 185 -46.70 24.64 36.69
CA ASN A 185 -45.98 25.75 36.09
C ASN A 185 -45.28 25.28 34.83
N VAL A 186 -45.32 26.13 33.82
CA VAL A 186 -44.52 26.11 32.61
C VAL A 186 -43.17 25.42 32.87
N THR A 187 -42.90 24.25 32.30
CA THR A 187 -41.52 23.80 32.10
C THR A 187 -40.87 24.90 31.28
N SER A 188 -40.11 25.75 31.98
CA SER A 188 -39.58 26.97 31.42
C SER A 188 -38.70 26.59 30.24
N ALA A 189 -38.82 27.31 29.13
CA ALA A 189 -37.88 27.19 28.02
C ALA A 189 -36.41 27.25 28.48
N ALA A 190 -36.16 27.88 29.64
CA ALA A 190 -34.87 27.93 30.32
C ALA A 190 -34.35 26.55 30.80
N ASP A 191 -35.18 25.70 31.41
CA ASP A 191 -34.75 24.39 31.94
C ASP A 191 -34.43 23.42 30.79
N THR A 192 -35.21 23.49 29.71
CA THR A 192 -34.93 22.74 28.48
C THR A 192 -33.66 23.23 27.79
N HIS A 193 -33.39 24.53 27.84
CA HIS A 193 -32.17 25.12 27.27
C HIS A 193 -30.93 24.72 28.08
N GLU A 194 -31.02 24.66 29.40
CA GLU A 194 -29.94 24.19 30.28
C GLU A 194 -29.59 22.71 30.04
N LEU A 195 -30.61 21.85 29.90
CA LEU A 195 -30.39 20.44 29.56
C LEU A 195 -29.68 20.28 28.20
N LEU A 196 -30.12 21.01 27.18
CA LEU A 196 -29.49 20.97 25.86
C LEU A 196 -28.03 21.45 25.88
N ILE A 197 -27.71 22.45 26.72
CA ILE A 197 -26.33 22.88 26.93
C ILE A 197 -25.51 21.75 27.56
N SER A 198 -26.01 21.12 28.61
CA SER A 198 -25.29 20.02 29.29
C SER A 198 -25.04 18.82 28.36
N GLU A 199 -26.01 18.47 27.51
CA GLU A 199 -25.85 17.39 26.53
C GLU A 199 -24.86 17.78 25.42
N ASN A 200 -24.87 19.05 24.98
CA ASN A 200 -23.88 19.55 24.02
C ASN A 200 -22.45 19.52 24.60
N GLU A 201 -22.27 19.90 25.86
CA GLU A 201 -20.97 19.80 26.53
C GLU A 201 -20.52 18.36 26.68
N ARG A 202 -21.43 17.43 27.02
CA ARG A 202 -21.14 15.99 27.06
C ARG A 202 -20.70 15.46 25.69
N ILE A 203 -21.46 15.77 24.64
CA ILE A 203 -21.15 15.34 23.27
C ILE A 203 -19.80 15.91 22.82
N ARG A 204 -19.49 17.16 23.15
CA ARG A 204 -18.16 17.75 22.86
C ARG A 204 -17.04 16.98 23.55
N SER A 205 -17.20 16.65 24.83
CA SER A 205 -16.22 15.86 25.58
C SER A 205 -16.03 14.45 25.01
N GLU A 206 -17.12 13.80 24.59
CA GLU A 206 -17.07 12.50 23.91
C GLU A 206 -16.35 12.60 22.57
N ILE A 207 -16.61 13.65 21.78
CA ILE A 207 -15.93 13.90 20.50
C ILE A 207 -14.43 14.12 20.72
N GLU A 208 -14.03 14.93 21.70
CA GLU A 208 -12.63 15.16 22.03
C GLU A 208 -11.93 13.86 22.42
N THR A 209 -12.59 13.02 23.23
CA THR A 209 -12.06 11.71 23.65
C THR A 209 -11.94 10.75 22.47
N LEU A 210 -12.97 10.66 21.62
CA LEU A 210 -12.94 9.84 20.41
C LEU A 210 -11.86 10.30 19.44
N THR A 211 -11.68 11.62 19.30
CA THR A 211 -10.63 12.21 18.46
C THR A 211 -9.23 11.83 18.98
N ALA A 212 -9.01 11.89 20.30
CA ALA A 212 -7.75 11.45 20.90
C ALA A 212 -7.51 9.94 20.71
N ASN A 213 -8.56 9.12 20.85
CA ASN A 213 -8.47 7.67 20.63
C ASN A 213 -8.18 7.33 19.16
N LEU A 214 -8.78 8.06 18.21
CA LEU A 214 -8.52 7.90 16.79
C LEU A 214 -7.06 8.22 16.45
N ALA A 215 -6.54 9.35 16.94
CA ALA A 215 -5.13 9.70 16.76
C ALA A 215 -4.18 8.64 17.36
N SER A 216 -4.53 8.06 18.52
CA SER A 216 -3.74 6.97 19.12
C SER A 216 -3.76 5.69 18.28
N LEU A 217 -4.91 5.33 17.70
CA LEU A 217 -5.04 4.18 16.82
C LEU A 217 -4.27 4.37 15.51
N GLU A 218 -4.32 5.57 14.91
CA GLU A 218 -3.54 5.90 13.72
C GLU A 218 -2.04 5.73 13.97
N LEU A 219 -1.54 6.20 15.13
CA LEU A 219 -0.15 6.01 15.51
C LEU A 219 0.21 4.53 15.67
N LYS A 220 -0.62 3.76 16.40
CA LYS A 220 -0.40 2.31 16.59
C LYS A 220 -0.39 1.55 15.27
N GLN A 221 -1.31 1.89 14.37
CA GLN A 221 -1.37 1.30 13.04
C GLN A 221 -0.11 1.64 12.22
N ASN A 222 0.33 2.90 12.24
CA ASN A 222 1.54 3.32 11.55
C ASN A 222 2.79 2.59 12.07
N MET A 223 2.90 2.39 13.39
CA MET A 223 3.99 1.60 13.97
C MET A 223 3.91 0.13 13.56
N ALA A 224 2.72 -0.48 13.63
CA ALA A 224 2.52 -1.87 13.23
C ALA A 224 2.88 -2.09 11.74
N ILE A 225 2.45 -1.19 10.85
CA ILE A 225 2.80 -1.22 9.43
C ILE A 225 4.31 -1.08 9.24
N MET A 226 4.97 -0.17 9.97
CA MET A 226 6.42 0.02 9.87
C MET A 226 7.19 -1.24 10.29
N THR A 227 6.80 -1.87 11.41
CA THR A 227 7.43 -3.11 11.89
C THR A 227 7.23 -4.26 10.90
N GLU A 228 6.02 -4.41 10.35
CA GLU A 228 5.74 -5.46 9.36
C GLU A 228 6.49 -5.21 8.05
N SER A 229 6.61 -3.94 7.62
CA SER A 229 7.42 -3.55 6.47
C SER A 229 8.89 -3.91 6.66
N MET A 230 9.46 -3.62 7.83
CA MET A 230 10.85 -3.98 8.15
C MET A 230 11.05 -5.49 8.10
N ARG A 231 10.15 -6.26 8.72
CA ARG A 231 10.19 -7.72 8.69
C ARG A 231 10.11 -8.28 7.27
N MET A 232 9.16 -7.80 6.46
CA MET A 232 9.02 -8.23 5.06
C MET A 232 10.27 -7.92 4.25
N GLN A 233 10.94 -6.78 4.51
CA GLN A 233 12.19 -6.44 3.84
C GLN A 233 13.32 -7.41 4.20
N GLU A 234 13.43 -7.85 5.45
CA GLU A 234 14.40 -8.87 5.87
C GLU A 234 14.18 -10.20 5.15
N GLU A 235 12.92 -10.65 5.06
CA GLU A 235 12.55 -11.88 4.35
C GLU A 235 12.89 -11.77 2.84
N VAL A 236 12.60 -10.63 2.21
CA VAL A 236 12.94 -10.38 0.80
C VAL A 236 14.46 -10.34 0.57
N GLN A 237 15.21 -9.71 1.47
CA GLN A 237 16.67 -9.68 1.39
C GLN A 237 17.28 -11.08 1.54
N SER A 238 16.76 -11.87 2.48
CA SER A 238 17.14 -13.28 2.67
C SER A 238 16.88 -14.10 1.40
N LEU A 239 15.69 -13.98 0.80
CA LEU A 239 15.35 -14.64 -0.46
C LEU A 239 16.29 -14.24 -1.61
N ARG A 240 16.65 -12.95 -1.70
CA ARG A 240 17.61 -12.46 -2.70
C ARG A 240 18.99 -13.08 -2.50
N ALA A 241 19.45 -13.23 -1.26
CA ALA A 241 20.72 -13.86 -0.94
C ALA A 241 20.72 -15.34 -1.36
N VAL A 242 19.66 -16.10 -1.06
CA VAL A 242 19.49 -17.50 -1.48
C VAL A 242 19.48 -17.61 -3.02
N CYS A 243 18.72 -16.77 -3.71
CA CYS A 243 18.68 -16.77 -5.18
C CYS A 243 20.05 -16.45 -5.80
N HIS A 244 20.82 -15.54 -5.19
CA HIS A 244 22.20 -15.27 -5.64
C HIS A 244 23.10 -16.50 -5.43
N GLY A 245 22.99 -17.17 -4.28
CA GLY A 245 23.69 -18.42 -4.01
C GLY A 245 23.39 -19.53 -5.03
N LEU A 246 22.10 -19.76 -5.32
CA LEU A 246 21.67 -20.72 -6.34
C LEU A 246 22.21 -20.39 -7.73
N ARG A 247 22.22 -19.10 -8.10
CA ARG A 247 22.82 -18.65 -9.37
C ARG A 247 24.31 -18.96 -9.44
N MET A 248 25.06 -18.75 -8.34
CA MET A 248 26.48 -19.08 -8.28
C MET A 248 26.73 -20.58 -8.35
N GLN A 249 25.93 -21.38 -7.66
CA GLN A 249 25.99 -22.84 -7.73
C GLN A 249 25.72 -23.34 -9.16
N MET A 250 24.68 -22.81 -9.82
CA MET A 250 24.38 -23.14 -11.21
C MET A 250 25.54 -22.72 -12.14
N HIS A 251 26.10 -21.54 -11.96
CA HIS A 251 27.21 -21.08 -12.78
C HIS A 251 28.46 -21.94 -12.60
N TYR A 252 28.76 -22.35 -11.37
CA TYR A 252 29.86 -23.26 -11.06
C TYR A 252 29.70 -24.60 -11.79
N LEU A 253 28.51 -25.21 -11.71
CA LEU A 253 28.22 -26.46 -12.42
C LEU A 253 28.35 -26.32 -13.94
N LEU A 254 27.89 -25.20 -14.51
CA LEU A 254 28.05 -24.91 -15.94
C LEU A 254 29.53 -24.73 -16.33
N LEU A 255 30.33 -24.07 -15.50
CA LEU A 255 31.77 -23.89 -15.74
C LEU A 255 32.51 -25.23 -15.64
N GLU A 256 32.18 -26.05 -14.65
CA GLU A 256 32.79 -27.37 -14.45
C GLU A 256 32.40 -28.32 -15.58
N GLN A 257 31.14 -28.30 -16.04
CA GLN A 257 30.70 -29.02 -17.22
C GLN A 257 31.46 -28.55 -18.47
N GLN A 258 31.60 -27.24 -18.69
CA GLN A 258 32.35 -26.71 -19.84
C GLN A 258 33.84 -27.12 -19.80
N ASN A 259 34.47 -27.09 -18.63
CA ASN A 259 35.86 -27.51 -18.43
C ASN A 259 36.05 -29.01 -18.70
N ARG A 260 35.04 -29.84 -18.39
CA ARG A 260 35.03 -31.28 -18.72
C ARG A 260 34.85 -31.56 -20.21
N HIS A 261 34.25 -30.64 -20.96
CA HIS A 261 33.98 -30.79 -22.40
C HIS A 261 35.07 -30.17 -23.30
N HIS A 262 36.08 -29.49 -22.74
CA HIS A 262 37.31 -29.14 -23.46
C HIS A 262 38.39 -30.19 -23.16
N PRO A 263 38.67 -31.14 -24.08
CA PRO A 263 39.84 -32.01 -23.94
C PRO A 263 41.13 -31.16 -24.01
N PRO A 264 42.24 -31.60 -23.38
CA PRO A 264 43.53 -30.94 -23.55
C PRO A 264 43.89 -31.00 -25.04
N GLY A 265 43.86 -29.84 -25.70
CA GLY A 265 44.33 -29.70 -27.07
C GLY A 265 45.80 -30.15 -27.17
N PRO A 266 46.20 -30.79 -28.27
CA PRO A 266 47.58 -31.26 -28.44
C PRO A 266 48.57 -30.10 -28.33
N PRO A 267 49.79 -30.34 -27.81
CA PRO A 267 50.80 -29.29 -27.65
C PRO A 267 51.12 -28.67 -29.02
N PRO A 268 51.37 -27.35 -29.09
CA PRO A 268 51.72 -26.71 -30.34
C PRO A 268 53.00 -27.33 -30.90
N PRO A 269 53.06 -27.65 -32.21
CA PRO A 269 54.24 -28.24 -32.82
C PRO A 269 55.42 -27.26 -32.74
N SER A 270 56.52 -27.74 -32.17
CA SER A 270 57.82 -27.07 -32.17
C SER A 270 58.54 -27.33 -33.50
N GLY A 271 58.93 -26.26 -34.20
CA GLY A 271 59.71 -26.27 -35.45
C GLY A 271 58.81 -26.17 -36.70
N SER A 272 58.95 -25.21 -37.61
CA SER A 272 60.19 -24.71 -38.24
C SER A 272 59.91 -23.45 -39.11
N PRO A 273 60.93 -22.80 -39.71
CA PRO A 273 60.99 -21.35 -39.93
C PRO A 273 60.73 -20.85 -41.37
N VAL A 274 60.61 -19.51 -41.50
CA VAL A 274 60.98 -18.64 -42.65
C VAL A 274 60.19 -18.70 -43.97
N GLY A 275 59.84 -17.50 -44.49
CA GLY A 275 59.57 -17.22 -45.92
C GLY A 275 58.46 -16.16 -46.09
N ALA A 276 58.71 -14.86 -45.98
CA ALA A 276 59.27 -13.96 -46.99
C ALA A 276 58.47 -13.88 -48.33
N ASN A 277 58.06 -12.63 -48.64
CA ASN A 277 57.79 -12.02 -49.95
C ASN A 277 56.40 -12.10 -50.62
N GLY A 278 55.80 -10.90 -50.80
CA GLY A 278 55.80 -10.26 -52.12
C GLY A 278 54.48 -10.10 -52.89
N ASN A 279 54.03 -8.84 -53.00
CA ASN A 279 53.37 -8.16 -54.14
C ASN A 279 52.01 -8.61 -54.72
N GLN A 280 51.01 -7.70 -54.54
CA GLN A 280 50.14 -6.98 -55.52
C GLN A 280 50.20 -7.31 -57.04
N PRO A 281 49.29 -6.81 -57.94
CA PRO A 281 48.06 -5.98 -57.75
C PRO A 281 46.83 -6.31 -58.67
N GLY A 282 45.68 -5.65 -58.42
CA GLY A 282 45.01 -4.84 -59.46
C GLY A 282 43.65 -5.28 -60.07
N MET A 283 42.63 -4.43 -59.83
CA MET A 283 41.80 -3.71 -60.84
C MET A 283 40.25 -3.82 -60.73
N LYS A 284 39.68 -2.64 -60.39
CA LYS A 284 38.58 -1.91 -61.06
C LYS A 284 37.11 -2.33 -60.85
N GLY A 285 36.29 -1.37 -60.37
CA GLY A 285 34.88 -1.31 -60.81
C GLY A 285 33.83 -0.53 -59.99
N GLY A 286 34.01 0.76 -59.70
CA GLY A 286 32.91 1.76 -59.77
C GLY A 286 31.85 1.90 -58.64
N PRO A 287 31.08 3.01 -58.61
CA PRO A 287 30.74 3.76 -57.38
C PRO A 287 29.22 4.07 -57.17
N THR A 288 28.93 4.91 -56.16
CA THR A 288 27.66 5.58 -55.73
C THR A 288 26.94 4.87 -54.57
N GLY A 289 26.60 5.48 -53.42
CA GLY A 289 26.77 6.83 -52.89
C GLY A 289 26.29 6.92 -51.42
N SER A 290 26.94 7.81 -50.66
CA SER A 290 26.43 8.76 -49.64
C SER A 290 25.76 8.30 -48.31
N GLY A 291 26.42 8.69 -47.20
CA GLY A 291 25.83 8.96 -45.87
C GLY A 291 26.60 8.32 -44.69
N ALA A 292 27.81 8.77 -44.30
CA ALA A 292 28.12 9.77 -43.24
C ALA A 292 27.31 9.60 -41.94
N GLY A 293 27.84 9.43 -40.72
CA GLY A 293 29.18 9.48 -40.08
C GLY A 293 28.98 9.15 -38.57
N GLY A 294 29.95 8.96 -37.69
CA GLY A 294 31.40 9.08 -37.74
C GLY A 294 32.04 8.42 -36.51
N GLN A 295 33.23 7.87 -36.77
CA GLN A 295 34.39 7.52 -35.94
C GLN A 295 34.31 7.00 -34.49
N PRO A 296 35.05 5.91 -34.20
CA PRO A 296 35.54 5.53 -32.88
C PRO A 296 36.95 6.10 -32.62
N GLY A 297 37.25 6.47 -31.39
CA GLY A 297 38.59 6.89 -31.01
C GLY A 297 38.85 6.82 -29.51
N GLY A 298 40.00 6.25 -29.16
CA GLY A 298 40.76 6.67 -27.99
C GLY A 298 40.62 5.83 -26.74
N GLY A 299 41.47 4.81 -26.61
CA GLY A 299 41.85 4.30 -25.30
C GLY A 299 42.71 5.30 -24.53
N ARG A 300 42.55 5.33 -23.20
CA ARG A 300 43.58 5.71 -22.23
C ARG A 300 43.26 5.08 -20.86
N PRO A 301 44.28 4.64 -20.10
CA PRO A 301 44.11 3.91 -18.85
C PRO A 301 44.03 4.88 -17.65
N LEU A 302 43.27 4.50 -16.61
CA LEU A 302 43.38 5.12 -15.29
C LEU A 302 43.74 4.06 -14.24
N ASN A 303 44.88 4.33 -13.64
CA ASN A 303 45.41 3.74 -12.43
C ASN A 303 44.72 4.43 -11.23
N THR A 304 43.98 3.69 -10.39
CA THR A 304 43.67 4.11 -9.02
C THR A 304 43.67 2.91 -8.08
N SER A 305 44.78 2.82 -7.37
CA SER A 305 44.99 2.08 -6.12
C SER A 305 43.93 2.41 -5.06
N GLY A 306 43.19 1.39 -4.62
CA GLY A 306 42.39 1.40 -3.39
C GLY A 306 42.87 0.31 -2.42
N PRO A 307 42.70 0.47 -1.09
CA PRO A 307 43.27 -0.45 -0.11
C PRO A 307 42.53 -1.80 -0.07
N PRO A 308 43.20 -2.89 0.32
CA PRO A 308 42.60 -4.23 0.34
C PRO A 308 41.55 -4.31 1.46
N ARG A 309 40.34 -4.78 1.14
CA ARG A 309 39.31 -5.09 2.14
C ARG A 309 39.76 -6.25 3.01
N SER A 310 39.67 -6.05 4.32
CA SER A 310 39.94 -7.04 5.35
C SER A 310 38.96 -8.21 5.26
N ARG A 311 39.53 -9.40 5.12
CA ARG A 311 38.87 -10.70 5.21
C ARG A 311 38.62 -11.01 6.70
N PHE A 312 37.37 -10.96 7.15
CA PHE A 312 37.01 -11.42 8.49
C PHE A 312 36.95 -12.96 8.51
N PRO A 313 37.57 -13.63 9.51
CA PRO A 313 37.50 -15.07 9.67
C PRO A 313 36.29 -15.47 10.52
N ASP A 314 35.75 -16.65 10.20
CA ASP A 314 34.90 -17.45 11.07
C ASP A 314 35.53 -17.61 12.47
N GLY A 315 34.73 -17.40 13.52
CA GLY A 315 35.18 -17.49 14.90
C GLY A 315 34.03 -17.76 15.86
N LEU A 316 33.81 -19.05 16.11
CA LEU A 316 32.98 -19.65 17.17
C LEU A 316 33.16 -18.95 18.53
N GLY A 317 32.04 -18.65 19.20
CA GLY A 317 32.03 -18.14 20.57
C GLY A 317 30.74 -18.49 21.30
N ARG A 318 30.63 -19.75 21.73
CA ARG A 318 29.71 -20.20 22.79
C ARG A 318 29.91 -19.34 24.03
N GLN A 319 28.83 -18.86 24.64
CA GLN A 319 28.83 -18.51 26.06
C GLN A 319 27.73 -19.29 26.75
N ASP A 320 28.18 -20.22 27.59
CA ASP A 320 27.38 -20.97 28.54
C ASP A 320 26.84 -20.01 29.61
N THR A 321 25.51 -19.97 29.77
CA THR A 321 24.89 -19.41 30.96
C THR A 321 24.90 -20.50 32.04
N LYS A 322 25.79 -20.34 33.03
CA LYS A 322 25.70 -21.08 34.30
C LYS A 322 24.82 -20.31 35.28
N LEU A 323 24.08 -21.11 36.04
CA LEU A 323 23.26 -20.84 37.23
C LEU A 323 23.88 -19.82 38.21
#